data_AF-A0A496TD86-F1
#
_entry.id   AF-A0A496TD86-F1
#
_cell.length_a   1.000
_cell.length_b   1.000
_cell.length_c   1.000
_cell.angle_alpha   90.00
_cell.angle_beta   90.00
_cell.angle_gamma   90.00
#
_symmetry.space_group_name_H-M   'P 1'
#
loop_
_entity.id
_entity.type
_entity.pdbx_description
1 polymer ?
#
loop_
_entity_poly.entity_id
_entity_poly.type
_entity_poly.pdbx_seq_one_letter_code
_entity_poly.pdbx_strand_id
1 'polypeptide(L)'
;MRKLSFEEIVKTRPGLDEIERQGRFPIFVLAENIRSLYNVGAIFRTSDAARIKKLFLCGFTGTPPRNEISKTALGAEHSVPWEYQKSAVEVIQQLKSQKIHIVALEHTDCSSLYYETQFTFPLCLVIGNEVEGISDAIVTIADQAVQIPMYGIKQSLNVAVAYGIAVYEILRQYLQQHKPNK
;
A
#
# COMPACT_ATOMS: atom_id res chain seq x y z
N MET A 1 -17.88 1.41 -27.59
CA MET A 1 -17.68 1.19 -26.14
C MET A 1 -18.74 1.98 -25.37
N ARG A 2 -19.29 1.46 -24.25
CA ARG A 2 -20.27 2.15 -23.38
C ARG A 2 -19.75 2.23 -21.95
N LYS A 3 -20.01 3.34 -21.24
CA LYS A 3 -19.75 3.47 -19.80
C LYS A 3 -20.77 2.65 -18.99
N LEU A 4 -20.30 1.82 -18.06
CA LEU A 4 -21.16 1.10 -17.12
C LEU A 4 -21.83 2.08 -16.16
N SER A 5 -23.09 1.82 -15.80
CA SER A 5 -23.81 2.55 -14.77
C SER A 5 -23.23 2.24 -13.39
N PHE A 6 -23.55 3.08 -12.40
CA PHE A 6 -23.14 2.83 -11.02
C PHE A 6 -23.67 1.47 -10.51
N GLU A 7 -24.93 1.14 -10.80
CA GLU A 7 -25.55 -0.13 -10.41
C GLU A 7 -24.85 -1.34 -11.05
N GLU A 8 -24.47 -1.22 -12.33
CA GLU A 8 -23.73 -2.27 -13.03
C GLU A 8 -22.36 -2.51 -12.38
N ILE A 9 -21.67 -1.44 -11.97
CA ILE A 9 -20.38 -1.54 -11.27
C ILE A 9 -20.57 -2.13 -9.87
N VAL A 10 -21.61 -1.76 -9.14
CA VAL A 10 -21.86 -2.28 -7.78
C VAL A 10 -22.20 -3.77 -7.82
N LYS A 11 -22.95 -4.23 -8.82
CA LYS A 11 -23.29 -5.66 -8.99
C LYS A 11 -22.07 -6.56 -9.22
N THR A 12 -20.97 -6.03 -9.73
CA THR A 12 -19.73 -6.80 -9.94
C THR A 12 -18.77 -6.73 -8.76
N ARG A 13 -19.07 -5.95 -7.71
CA ARG A 13 -18.20 -5.87 -6.52
C ARG A 13 -18.42 -7.08 -5.62
N PRO A 14 -17.35 -7.74 -5.19
CA PRO A 14 -17.45 -8.82 -4.21
C PRO A 14 -17.86 -8.26 -2.84
N GLY A 15 -18.63 -9.03 -2.09
CA GLY A 15 -18.86 -8.78 -0.66
C GLY A 15 -17.65 -9.18 0.20
N LEU A 16 -17.66 -8.82 1.48
CA LEU A 16 -16.58 -9.16 2.43
C LEU A 16 -16.34 -10.67 2.52
N ASP A 17 -17.40 -11.46 2.68
CA ASP A 17 -17.31 -12.92 2.78
C ASP A 17 -16.70 -13.54 1.51
N GLU A 18 -17.00 -12.95 0.35
CA GLU A 18 -16.42 -13.39 -0.91
C GLU A 18 -14.94 -13.04 -1.01
N ILE A 19 -14.53 -11.84 -0.58
CA ILE A 19 -13.11 -11.46 -0.52
C ILE A 19 -12.33 -12.41 0.39
N GLU A 20 -12.86 -12.72 1.57
CA GLU A 20 -12.19 -13.65 2.51
C GLU A 20 -12.08 -15.06 1.93
N ARG A 21 -13.13 -15.55 1.23
CA ARG A 21 -13.10 -16.85 0.55
C ARG A 21 -12.13 -16.88 -0.63
N GLN A 22 -12.07 -15.81 -1.43
CA GLN A 22 -11.15 -15.71 -2.57
C GLN A 22 -9.69 -15.51 -2.14
N GLY A 23 -9.48 -15.11 -0.89
CA GLY A 23 -8.17 -14.79 -0.34
C GLY A 23 -7.66 -13.41 -0.77
N ARG A 24 -6.83 -12.83 0.09
CA ARG A 24 -6.17 -11.55 -0.15
C ARG A 24 -4.80 -11.75 -0.76
N PHE A 25 -4.38 -10.84 -1.63
CA PHE A 25 -3.05 -10.91 -2.23
C PHE A 25 -1.98 -10.72 -1.15
N PRO A 26 -0.84 -11.42 -1.20
CA PRO A 26 0.20 -11.40 -0.18
C PRO A 26 1.06 -10.11 -0.23
N ILE A 27 0.36 -8.98 -0.28
CA ILE A 27 0.86 -7.62 -0.32
C ILE A 27 0.44 -7.00 1.01
N PHE A 28 1.41 -6.68 1.85
CA PHE A 28 1.25 -5.91 3.06
C PHE A 28 1.63 -4.46 2.75
N VAL A 29 1.10 -3.52 3.52
CA VAL A 29 1.46 -2.11 3.40
C VAL A 29 1.73 -1.56 4.78
N LEU A 30 2.81 -0.80 4.95
CA LEU A 30 3.12 -0.07 6.16
C LEU A 30 3.13 1.42 5.84
N ALA A 31 2.26 2.17 6.50
CA ALA A 31 2.20 3.62 6.41
C ALA A 31 2.84 4.23 7.67
N GLU A 32 4.05 4.76 7.53
CA GLU A 32 4.80 5.37 8.63
C GLU A 32 4.52 6.87 8.68
N ASN A 33 4.12 7.37 9.86
CA ASN A 33 4.08 8.80 10.16
C ASN A 33 3.29 9.65 9.13
N ILE A 34 2.18 9.14 8.59
CA ILE A 34 1.32 9.89 7.65
C ILE A 34 0.55 10.96 8.43
N ARG A 35 0.75 12.24 8.08
CA ARG A 35 0.12 13.37 8.78
C ARG A 35 -1.32 13.59 8.33
N SER A 36 -1.59 13.47 7.03
CA SER A 36 -2.90 13.79 6.47
C SER A 36 -3.89 12.64 6.65
N LEU A 37 -4.95 12.88 7.42
CA LEU A 37 -6.07 11.94 7.56
C LEU A 37 -6.77 11.63 6.23
N TYR A 38 -6.76 12.58 5.28
CA TYR A 38 -7.29 12.35 3.93
C TYR A 38 -6.40 11.41 3.11
N ASN A 39 -5.07 11.49 3.28
CA ASN A 39 -4.16 10.52 2.67
C ASN A 39 -4.38 9.13 3.27
N VAL A 40 -4.56 9.03 4.60
CA VAL A 40 -4.87 7.75 5.27
C VAL A 40 -6.14 7.13 4.69
N GLY A 41 -7.24 7.90 4.55
CA GLY A 41 -8.46 7.35 3.97
C GLY A 41 -8.32 7.00 2.48
N ALA A 42 -7.58 7.78 1.69
CA ALA A 42 -7.26 7.41 0.31
C ALA A 42 -6.40 6.11 0.22
N ILE A 43 -5.47 5.91 1.15
CA ILE A 43 -4.69 4.67 1.28
C ILE A 43 -5.62 3.49 1.58
N PHE A 44 -6.53 3.61 2.55
CA PHE A 44 -7.54 2.58 2.80
C PHE A 44 -8.34 2.22 1.55
N ARG A 45 -8.84 3.22 0.82
CA ARG A 45 -9.63 3.00 -0.39
C ARG A 45 -8.85 2.27 -1.48
N THR A 46 -7.59 2.65 -1.68
CA THR A 46 -6.70 1.97 -2.64
C THR A 46 -6.34 0.56 -2.16
N SER A 47 -6.13 0.36 -0.86
CA SER A 47 -5.87 -0.95 -0.24
C SER A 47 -7.03 -1.93 -0.42
N ASP A 48 -8.27 -1.47 -0.29
CA ASP A 48 -9.48 -2.24 -0.57
C ASP A 48 -9.53 -2.64 -2.06
N ALA A 49 -9.37 -1.67 -2.95
CA ALA A 49 -9.41 -1.89 -4.39
C ALA A 49 -8.29 -2.83 -4.89
N ALA A 50 -7.11 -2.77 -4.28
CA ALA A 50 -5.98 -3.65 -4.55
C ALA A 50 -6.05 -4.99 -3.77
N ARG A 51 -7.05 -5.16 -2.89
CA ARG A 51 -7.32 -6.37 -2.12
C ARG A 51 -6.09 -6.92 -1.37
N ILE A 52 -5.36 -6.00 -0.76
CA ILE A 52 -4.11 -6.29 -0.03
C ILE A 52 -4.37 -7.20 1.19
N LYS A 53 -3.31 -7.82 1.70
CA LYS A 53 -3.38 -8.71 2.87
C LYS A 53 -3.67 -7.95 4.15
N LYS A 54 -2.91 -6.89 4.43
CA LYS A 54 -3.02 -6.09 5.66
C LYS A 54 -2.35 -4.72 5.51
N LEU A 55 -2.93 -3.70 6.14
CA LEU A 55 -2.38 -2.35 6.28
C LEU A 55 -1.92 -2.11 7.73
N PHE A 56 -0.70 -1.64 7.92
CA PHE A 56 -0.18 -1.20 9.22
C PHE A 56 -0.10 0.32 9.23
N LEU A 57 -0.74 0.94 10.22
CA LEU A 57 -0.60 2.38 10.48
C LEU A 57 0.39 2.55 11.62
N CYS A 58 1.51 3.23 11.36
CA CYS A 58 2.62 3.30 12.31
C CYS A 58 2.97 4.72 12.76
N GLY A 59 3.57 4.82 13.94
CA GLY A 59 4.05 6.08 14.50
C GLY A 59 2.89 7.01 14.85
N PHE A 60 2.92 8.27 14.42
CA PHE A 60 1.82 9.20 14.70
C PHE A 60 0.67 9.16 13.66
N THR A 61 0.69 8.20 12.72
CA THR A 61 -0.34 8.08 11.69
C THR A 61 -1.73 8.00 12.32
N GLY A 62 -2.64 8.87 11.88
CA GLY A 62 -4.01 8.89 12.39
C GLY A 62 -4.79 7.63 12.02
N THR A 63 -5.62 7.13 12.92
CA THR A 63 -6.37 5.88 12.77
C THR A 63 -7.88 6.11 12.71
N PRO A 64 -8.66 5.23 12.06
CA PRO A 64 -10.11 5.16 12.25
C PRO A 64 -10.48 4.89 13.72
N PRO A 65 -11.68 5.30 14.18
CA PRO A 65 -12.67 6.10 13.45
C PRO A 65 -12.37 7.61 13.48
N ARG A 66 -12.33 8.25 12.30
CA ARG A 66 -12.24 9.71 12.14
C ARG A 66 -12.93 10.16 10.86
N ASN A 67 -13.67 11.26 10.92
CA ASN A 67 -14.50 11.74 9.81
C ASN A 67 -13.69 12.03 8.53
N GLU A 68 -12.49 12.58 8.66
CA GLU A 68 -11.60 12.91 7.54
C GLU A 68 -11.12 11.64 6.81
N ILE A 69 -10.83 10.58 7.57
CA ILE A 69 -10.48 9.27 7.03
C ILE A 69 -11.71 8.68 6.33
N SER A 70 -12.85 8.58 7.02
CA SER A 70 -14.06 7.96 6.47
C SER A 70 -14.58 8.66 5.21
N LYS A 71 -14.43 9.99 5.11
CA LYS A 71 -14.79 10.76 3.91
C LYS A 71 -14.05 10.33 2.64
N THR A 72 -12.81 9.85 2.77
CA THR A 72 -11.98 9.45 1.63
C THR A 72 -11.89 7.94 1.46
N ALA A 73 -11.94 7.20 2.57
CA ALA A 73 -11.99 5.74 2.59
C ALA A 73 -13.30 5.17 2.04
N LEU A 74 -14.42 5.88 2.25
CA LEU A 74 -15.76 5.45 1.81
C LEU A 74 -16.14 4.04 2.30
N GLY A 75 -15.82 3.72 3.56
CA GLY A 75 -16.12 2.43 4.18
C GLY A 75 -15.03 1.37 3.99
N ALA A 76 -13.98 1.66 3.21
CA ALA A 76 -12.84 0.75 3.03
C ALA A 76 -12.11 0.43 4.35
N GLU A 77 -12.20 1.30 5.36
CA GLU A 77 -11.66 1.04 6.70
C GLU A 77 -12.33 -0.13 7.43
N HIS A 78 -13.48 -0.60 6.93
CA HIS A 78 -14.20 -1.77 7.44
C HIS A 78 -13.89 -3.05 6.66
N SER A 79 -13.38 -2.94 5.43
CA SER A 79 -13.10 -4.08 4.55
C SER A 79 -11.62 -4.45 4.48
N VAL A 80 -10.73 -3.50 4.76
CA VAL A 80 -9.27 -3.72 4.78
C VAL A 80 -8.86 -4.20 6.16
N PRO A 81 -8.20 -5.37 6.29
CA PRO A 81 -7.57 -5.76 7.54
C PRO A 81 -6.46 -4.77 7.86
N TRP A 82 -6.51 -4.15 9.03
CA TRP A 82 -5.50 -3.20 9.45
C TRP A 82 -5.24 -3.26 10.95
N GLU A 83 -4.10 -2.75 11.37
CA GLU A 83 -3.85 -2.47 12.79
C GLU A 83 -2.92 -1.27 12.95
N TYR A 84 -2.96 -0.69 14.14
CA TYR A 84 -2.04 0.37 14.55
C TYR A 84 -0.88 -0.22 15.35
N GLN A 85 0.33 0.27 15.09
CA GLN A 85 1.52 -0.07 15.85
C GLN A 85 2.34 1.18 16.13
N LYS A 86 2.90 1.30 17.34
CA LYS A 86 3.68 2.49 17.69
C LYS A 86 5.00 2.57 16.91
N SER A 87 5.65 1.43 16.71
CA SER A 87 6.98 1.33 16.09
C SER A 87 6.90 0.63 14.74
N ALA A 88 7.18 1.36 13.67
CA ALA A 88 7.28 0.78 12.33
C ALA A 88 8.45 -0.21 12.22
N VAL A 89 9.56 0.07 12.90
CA VAL A 89 10.75 -0.79 12.92
C VAL A 89 10.43 -2.16 13.53
N GLU A 90 9.67 -2.20 14.63
CA GLU A 90 9.26 -3.47 15.25
C GLU A 90 8.37 -4.30 14.32
N VAL A 91 7.42 -3.64 13.63
CA VAL A 91 6.57 -4.31 12.63
C VAL A 91 7.42 -4.89 11.51
N ILE A 92 8.38 -4.13 10.98
CA ILE A 92 9.27 -4.61 9.92
C ILE A 92 10.08 -5.82 10.39
N GLN A 93 10.66 -5.78 11.59
CA GLN A 93 11.39 -6.92 12.15
C GLN A 93 10.52 -8.18 12.27
N GLN A 94 9.28 -8.03 12.72
CA GLN A 94 8.29 -9.12 12.77
C GLN A 94 7.96 -9.66 11.38
N LEU A 95 7.74 -8.79 10.40
CA LEU A 95 7.45 -9.20 9.02
C LEU A 95 8.64 -9.94 8.41
N LYS A 96 9.86 -9.47 8.63
CA LYS A 96 11.10 -10.15 8.18
C LYS A 96 11.25 -11.52 8.84
N SER A 97 10.92 -11.69 10.12
CA SER A 97 10.95 -13.02 10.77
C SER A 97 9.94 -13.99 10.16
N GLN A 98 8.90 -13.48 9.49
CA GLN A 98 7.93 -14.25 8.70
C GLN A 98 8.33 -14.41 7.23
N LYS A 99 9.56 -14.03 6.86
CA LYS A 99 10.09 -14.05 5.49
C LYS A 99 9.30 -13.17 4.51
N ILE A 100 8.70 -12.10 5.02
CA ILE A 100 8.05 -11.08 4.18
C ILE A 100 9.11 -10.08 3.73
N HIS A 101 9.20 -9.88 2.42
CA HIS A 101 10.17 -9.00 1.80
C HIS A 101 9.79 -7.52 1.97
N ILE A 102 10.72 -6.67 2.36
CA ILE A 102 10.44 -5.27 2.71
C ILE A 102 10.88 -4.36 1.58
N VAL A 103 9.92 -3.64 1.00
CA VAL A 103 10.13 -2.72 -0.13
C VAL A 103 9.83 -1.30 0.33
N ALA A 104 10.85 -0.44 0.38
CA ALA A 104 10.69 0.98 0.66
C ALA A 104 10.34 1.74 -0.63
N LEU A 105 9.23 2.47 -0.65
CA LEU A 105 8.91 3.42 -1.73
C LEU A 105 9.55 4.77 -1.41
N GLU A 106 10.82 4.92 -1.75
CA GLU A 106 11.63 6.09 -1.40
C GLU A 106 12.74 6.34 -2.43
N HIS A 107 13.08 7.61 -2.62
CA HIS A 107 14.25 8.01 -3.39
C HIS A 107 15.52 7.79 -2.56
N THR A 108 16.32 6.80 -2.95
CA THR A 108 17.64 6.52 -2.35
C THR A 108 18.71 6.46 -3.44
N ASP A 109 19.98 6.54 -3.04
CA ASP A 109 21.13 6.39 -3.94
C ASP A 109 21.16 5.03 -4.66
N CYS A 110 20.50 4.03 -4.08
CA CYS A 110 20.40 2.66 -4.60
C CYS A 110 18.99 2.29 -5.10
N SER A 111 18.05 3.25 -5.19
CA SER A 111 16.66 2.95 -5.53
C SER A 111 16.48 2.63 -7.02
N SER A 112 15.85 1.49 -7.30
CA SER A 112 15.49 1.08 -8.66
C SER A 112 14.17 1.72 -9.10
N LEU A 113 13.96 1.86 -10.41
CA LEU A 113 12.67 2.29 -10.94
C LEU A 113 11.58 1.26 -10.60
N TYR A 114 10.43 1.73 -10.11
CA TYR A 114 9.37 0.85 -9.61
C TYR A 114 8.83 -0.15 -10.65
N TYR A 115 8.85 0.21 -11.95
CA TYR A 115 8.38 -0.64 -13.05
C TYR A 115 9.45 -1.53 -13.68
N GLU A 116 10.74 -1.31 -13.36
CA GLU A 116 11.85 -2.16 -13.82
C GLU A 116 12.26 -3.19 -12.75
N THR A 117 11.73 -3.02 -11.54
CA THR A 117 11.97 -3.88 -10.39
C THR A 117 11.19 -5.18 -10.50
N GLN A 118 11.83 -6.29 -10.12
CA GLN A 118 11.15 -7.56 -9.86
C GLN A 118 10.82 -7.69 -8.37
N PHE A 119 9.53 -7.88 -8.05
CA PHE A 119 9.10 -8.05 -6.67
C PHE A 119 9.09 -9.52 -6.22
N THR A 120 9.55 -9.75 -4.99
CA THR A 120 9.49 -11.05 -4.30
C THR A 120 8.29 -11.08 -3.36
N PHE A 121 7.43 -12.10 -3.44
CA PHE A 121 6.23 -12.24 -2.60
C PHE A 121 6.39 -13.36 -1.55
N PRO A 122 5.79 -13.25 -0.34
CA PRO A 122 5.01 -12.11 0.18
C PRO A 122 5.88 -10.87 0.42
N LEU A 123 5.31 -9.68 0.28
CA LEU A 123 6.02 -8.42 0.53
C LEU A 123 5.24 -7.42 1.36
N CYS A 124 5.96 -6.49 1.97
CA CYS A 124 5.45 -5.28 2.60
C CYS A 124 5.98 -4.05 1.88
N LEU A 125 5.09 -3.27 1.29
CA LEU A 125 5.41 -1.95 0.75
C LEU A 125 5.36 -0.92 1.88
N VAL A 126 6.47 -0.24 2.13
CA VAL A 126 6.54 0.87 3.09
C VAL A 126 6.36 2.20 2.35
N ILE A 127 5.50 3.05 2.90
CA ILE A 127 5.27 4.43 2.47
C ILE A 127 5.43 5.36 3.68
N GLY A 128 5.96 6.56 3.44
CA GLY A 128 6.39 7.45 4.51
C GLY A 128 5.68 8.80 4.57
N ASN A 129 6.17 9.64 5.48
CA ASN A 129 5.68 10.97 5.77
C ASN A 129 5.67 11.89 4.52
N GLU A 130 4.70 12.80 4.43
CA GLU A 130 4.57 13.70 3.28
C GLU A 130 5.73 14.68 3.08
N VAL A 131 6.53 14.92 4.11
CA VAL A 131 7.65 15.87 4.10
C VAL A 131 8.98 15.14 4.26
N GLU A 132 9.06 14.25 5.24
CA GLU A 132 10.31 13.57 5.63
C GLU A 132 10.52 12.23 4.92
N GLY A 133 9.51 11.72 4.21
CA GLY A 133 9.59 10.40 3.60
C GLY A 133 9.61 9.27 4.63
N ILE A 134 10.26 8.17 4.28
CA ILE A 134 10.46 7.00 5.15
C ILE A 134 11.68 7.25 6.04
N SER A 135 11.60 6.86 7.32
CA SER A 135 12.73 7.06 8.24
C SER A 135 13.97 6.25 7.84
N ASP A 136 15.17 6.81 8.06
CA ASP A 136 16.45 6.15 7.78
C ASP A 136 16.57 4.77 8.44
N ALA A 137 15.98 4.63 9.64
CA ALA A 137 15.95 3.38 10.37
C ALA A 137 15.22 2.28 9.58
N ILE A 138 14.14 2.62 8.88
CA ILE A 138 13.43 1.70 8.00
C ILE A 138 14.21 1.45 6.71
N VAL A 139 14.71 2.51 6.06
CA VAL A 139 15.48 2.39 4.81
C VAL A 139 16.66 1.43 5.01
N THR A 140 17.36 1.53 6.14
CA THR A 140 18.52 0.69 6.50
C THR A 140 18.17 -0.80 6.59
N ILE A 141 16.94 -1.14 7.01
CA ILE A 141 16.51 -2.53 7.23
C ILE A 141 15.60 -3.05 6.11
N ALA A 142 15.27 -2.22 5.12
CA ALA A 142 14.52 -2.63 3.94
C ALA A 142 15.36 -3.60 3.09
N ASP A 143 14.70 -4.55 2.43
CA ASP A 143 15.39 -5.47 1.51
C ASP A 143 15.61 -4.84 0.14
N GLN A 144 14.74 -3.89 -0.23
CA GLN A 144 14.83 -3.15 -1.48
C GLN A 144 14.24 -1.74 -1.32
N ALA A 145 14.82 -0.76 -2.04
CA ALA A 145 14.21 0.54 -2.28
C ALA A 145 13.77 0.69 -3.75
N VAL A 146 12.60 1.26 -3.97
CA VAL A 146 12.08 1.60 -5.30
C VAL A 146 11.60 3.04 -5.34
N GLN A 147 11.75 3.68 -6.50
CA GLN A 147 11.35 5.07 -6.71
C GLN A 147 10.42 5.23 -7.91
N ILE A 148 9.60 6.29 -7.85
CA ILE A 148 8.83 6.78 -8.99
C ILE A 148 9.61 7.93 -9.62
N PRO A 149 10.03 7.84 -10.89
CA PRO A 149 10.84 8.89 -11.49
C PRO A 149 10.08 10.21 -11.60
N MET A 150 10.74 11.30 -11.19
CA MET A 150 10.20 12.65 -11.24
C MET A 150 10.81 13.42 -12.41
N TYR A 151 10.00 13.70 -13.43
CA TYR A 151 10.43 14.43 -14.63
C TYR A 151 10.12 15.94 -14.60
N GLY A 152 9.59 16.42 -13.47
CA GLY A 152 9.23 17.82 -13.27
C GLY A 152 10.07 18.50 -12.19
N ILE A 153 9.66 19.70 -11.79
CA ILE A 153 10.36 20.49 -10.75
C ILE A 153 10.11 19.95 -9.33
N LYS A 154 9.00 19.22 -9.13
CA LYS A 154 8.65 18.69 -7.82
C LYS A 154 9.43 17.41 -7.52
N GLN A 155 9.88 17.30 -6.27
CA GLN A 155 10.75 16.22 -5.81
C GLN A 155 10.01 14.92 -5.54
N SER A 156 8.70 14.98 -5.32
CA SER A 156 7.89 13.80 -4.98
C SER A 156 6.42 13.98 -5.38
N LEU A 157 5.70 12.87 -5.37
CA LEU A 157 4.24 12.83 -5.49
C LEU A 157 3.57 12.90 -4.11
N ASN A 158 2.27 13.18 -4.11
CA ASN A 158 1.44 12.92 -2.94
C ASN A 158 1.53 11.42 -2.55
N VAL A 159 1.69 11.13 -1.25
CA VAL A 159 1.91 9.75 -0.77
C VAL A 159 0.80 8.76 -1.17
N ALA A 160 -0.47 9.17 -1.18
CA ALA A 160 -1.57 8.30 -1.60
C ALA A 160 -1.54 8.02 -3.10
N VAL A 161 -1.09 8.99 -3.91
CA VAL A 161 -0.87 8.81 -5.36
C VAL A 161 0.32 7.89 -5.61
N ALA A 162 1.45 8.12 -4.92
CA ALA A 162 2.64 7.27 -5.01
C ALA A 162 2.32 5.83 -4.63
N TYR A 163 1.59 5.63 -3.52
CA TYR A 163 1.09 4.34 -3.09
C TYR A 163 0.23 3.67 -4.17
N GLY A 164 -0.73 4.40 -4.76
CA GLY A 164 -1.58 3.87 -5.83
C GLY A 164 -0.80 3.40 -7.05
N ILE A 165 0.23 4.14 -7.48
CA ILE A 165 1.10 3.76 -8.59
C ILE A 165 1.87 2.48 -8.25
N ALA A 166 2.54 2.46 -7.10
CA ALA A 166 3.41 1.35 -6.71
C ALA A 166 2.61 0.06 -6.44
N VAL A 167 1.50 0.13 -5.70
CA VAL A 167 0.73 -1.06 -5.30
C VAL A 167 0.08 -1.74 -6.50
N TYR A 168 -0.38 -0.99 -7.50
CA TYR A 168 -0.98 -1.58 -8.70
C TYR A 168 0.07 -2.19 -9.63
N GLU A 169 1.29 -1.65 -9.67
CA GLU A 169 2.39 -2.30 -10.37
C GLU A 169 2.80 -3.61 -9.68
N ILE A 170 2.94 -3.58 -8.35
CA ILE A 170 3.19 -4.79 -7.55
C ILE A 170 2.10 -5.84 -7.80
N LEU A 171 0.82 -5.44 -7.75
CA LEU A 171 -0.31 -6.34 -8.00
C LEU A 171 -0.27 -6.89 -9.42
N ARG A 172 0.03 -6.07 -10.43
CA ARG A 172 0.18 -6.49 -11.82
C ARG A 172 1.23 -7.60 -11.94
N GLN A 173 2.39 -7.42 -11.33
CA GLN A 173 3.46 -8.42 -11.34
C GLN A 173 3.05 -9.70 -10.57
N TYR A 174 2.43 -9.57 -9.39
CA TYR A 174 1.91 -10.72 -8.65
C TYR A 174 1.00 -11.58 -9.51
N LEU A 175 0.01 -10.94 -10.16
CA LEU A 175 -0.93 -11.63 -11.03
C LEU A 175 -0.27 -12.23 -12.26
N GLN A 176 0.79 -11.65 -12.80
CA GLN A 176 1.53 -12.24 -13.92
C GLN A 176 2.32 -13.48 -13.50
N GLN A 177 2.99 -13.45 -12.34
CA GLN A 177 3.75 -14.57 -11.81
C GLN A 177 2.87 -15.75 -11.36
N HIS A 178 1.63 -15.47 -10.95
CA HIS A 178 0.69 -16.45 -10.39
C HIS A 178 -0.55 -16.65 -11.25
N LYS A 179 -0.50 -16.30 -12.54
CA LYS A 179 -1.55 -16.70 -13.48
C LYS A 179 -1.62 -18.22 -13.49
N PRO A 180 -2.81 -18.84 -13.29
CA PRO A 180 -2.95 -20.24 -13.63
C PRO A 180 -2.59 -20.38 -15.11
N ASN A 181 -1.68 -21.32 -15.43
CA ASN A 181 -1.40 -21.68 -16.82
C ASN A 181 -2.75 -21.91 -17.50
N LYS A 182 -3.06 -21.08 -18.49
CA LYS A 182 -4.24 -21.29 -19.35
C LYS A 182 -4.03 -22.51 -20.22
#